data_AF-A0A1R1SK85-F1
#
_entry.id   AF-A0A1R1SK85-F1
#
_cell.length_a   1.000
_cell.length_b   1.000
_cell.length_c   1.000
_cell.angle_alpha   90.00
_cell.angle_beta   90.00
_cell.angle_gamma   90.00
#
_symmetry.space_group_name_H-M   'P 1'
#
loop_
_entity.id
_entity.type
_entity.pdbx_description
1 polymer ?
#
loop_
_entity_poly.entity_id
_entity_poly.type
_entity_poly.pdbx_seq_one_letter_code
_entity_poly.pdbx_strand_id
1 'polypeptide(L)'
;MSLPRDTHTPPYRLVAEELRQQIRSGRIKPGERVPSSRDLEAKYDIANMTARSALRVLRDDGLIYSTPGRGNFVVDPLPPEPDKTQGAVEPEGQRQMPSAEYLELSGRLDALTAKVDDLMGFLQQLASFTERQKKS
;
A
#
# COMPACT_ATOMS: atom_id res chain seq x y z
N MET A 1 -13.32 8.14 -30.48
CA MET A 1 -12.04 8.35 -29.76
C MET A 1 -12.19 7.68 -28.39
N SER A 2 -11.71 6.44 -28.23
CA SER A 2 -11.88 5.70 -26.96
C SER A 2 -10.75 6.07 -26.02
N LEU A 3 -11.07 6.70 -24.88
CA LEU A 3 -10.10 6.98 -23.84
C LEU A 3 -9.62 5.63 -23.23
N PRO A 4 -8.31 5.48 -22.97
CA PRO A 4 -7.72 4.21 -22.57
C PRO A 4 -8.26 3.72 -21.22
N ARG A 5 -8.36 2.40 -21.12
CA ARG A 5 -8.82 1.64 -19.96
C ARG A 5 -7.79 1.73 -18.82
N ASP A 6 -8.29 1.60 -17.60
CA ASP A 6 -7.54 1.23 -16.38
C ASP A 6 -6.83 2.36 -15.60
N THR A 7 -7.59 3.40 -15.18
CA THR A 7 -7.13 4.34 -14.14
C THR A 7 -7.39 3.81 -12.72
N HIS A 8 -7.04 2.55 -12.43
CA HIS A 8 -7.05 2.04 -11.05
C HIS A 8 -5.65 2.19 -10.46
N THR A 9 -5.33 3.39 -9.96
CA THR A 9 -4.06 3.62 -9.26
C THR A 9 -4.00 2.67 -8.06
N PRO A 10 -2.95 1.83 -7.95
CA PRO A 10 -2.85 0.86 -6.86
C PRO A 10 -2.89 1.55 -5.49
N PRO A 11 -3.55 0.96 -4.48
CA PRO A 11 -3.71 1.57 -3.16
C PRO A 11 -2.39 1.97 -2.49
N TYR A 12 -1.32 1.20 -2.70
CA TYR A 12 0.01 1.53 -2.16
C TYR A 12 0.58 2.82 -2.75
N ARG A 13 0.29 3.16 -4.03
CA ARG A 13 0.74 4.39 -4.67
C ARG A 13 0.01 5.61 -4.12
N LEU A 14 -1.30 5.47 -3.85
CA LEU A 14 -2.10 6.53 -3.23
C LEU A 14 -1.59 6.87 -1.82
N VAL A 15 -1.30 5.83 -1.01
CA VAL A 15 -0.77 6.01 0.34
C VAL A 15 0.64 6.60 0.32
N ALA A 16 1.49 6.16 -0.61
CA ALA A 16 2.83 6.72 -0.78
C ALA A 16 2.78 8.21 -1.16
N GLU A 17 1.89 8.60 -2.07
CA GLU A 17 1.72 10.00 -2.48
C GLU A 17 1.21 10.88 -1.33
N GLU A 18 0.22 10.40 -0.58
CA GLU A 18 -0.29 11.10 0.60
C GLU A 18 0.81 11.30 1.67
N LEU A 19 1.60 10.26 1.95
CA LEU A 19 2.73 10.36 2.88
C LEU A 19 3.83 11.30 2.36
N ARG A 20 4.11 11.28 1.06
CA ARG A 20 5.04 12.20 0.40
C ARG A 20 4.59 13.64 0.62
N GLN A 21 3.31 13.94 0.43
CA GLN A 21 2.75 15.26 0.67
C GLN A 21 2.83 15.67 2.15
N GLN A 22 2.60 14.74 3.09
CA GLN A 22 2.76 15.01 4.52
C GLN A 22 4.21 15.34 4.91
N ILE A 23 5.18 14.63 4.33
CA ILE A 23 6.61 14.90 4.54
C ILE A 23 6.97 16.27 3.94
N ARG A 24 6.55 16.53 2.69
CA ARG A 24 6.86 17.77 1.96
C ARG A 24 6.21 19.00 2.58
N SER A 25 4.99 18.87 3.10
CA SER A 25 4.29 19.93 3.82
C SER A 25 4.83 20.18 5.24
N GLY A 26 5.75 19.34 5.72
CA GLY A 26 6.32 19.44 7.06
C GLY A 26 5.38 18.97 8.17
N ARG A 27 4.27 18.29 7.83
CA ARG A 27 3.43 17.60 8.83
C ARG A 27 4.20 16.48 9.52
N ILE A 28 5.07 15.79 8.78
CA ILE A 28 6.07 14.88 9.31
C ILE A 28 7.43 15.54 9.07
N LYS A 29 8.14 15.90 10.13
CA LYS A 29 9.38 16.66 10.02
C LYS A 29 10.55 15.77 9.57
N PRO A 30 11.57 16.35 8.91
CA PRO A 30 12.85 15.66 8.72
C PRO A 30 13.37 15.10 10.05
N GLY A 31 13.85 13.86 10.04
CA GLY A 31 14.29 13.14 11.24
C GLY A 31 13.16 12.56 12.10
N GLU A 32 11.90 12.88 11.82
CA GLU A 32 10.76 12.35 12.56
C GLU A 32 10.40 10.92 12.12
N ARG A 33 9.83 10.16 13.05
CA ARG A 33 9.37 8.80 12.79
C ARG A 33 8.12 8.82 11.92
N VAL A 34 8.17 8.06 10.84
CA VAL A 34 7.04 7.81 9.93
C VAL A 34 6.14 6.72 10.54
N PRO A 35 4.82 6.79 10.35
CA PRO A 35 3.90 5.73 10.77
C PRO A 35 4.37 4.34 10.30
N SER A 36 4.25 3.34 11.16
CA SER A 36 4.63 1.97 10.83
C SER A 36 3.63 1.35 9.85
N SER A 37 3.97 0.22 9.23
CA SER A 37 3.03 -0.47 8.33
C SER A 37 1.73 -0.88 9.03
N ARG A 38 1.78 -1.19 10.34
CA ARG A 38 0.59 -1.47 11.16
C ARG A 38 -0.24 -0.23 11.43
N ASP A 39 0.40 0.92 11.65
CA ASP A 39 -0.32 2.19 11.84
C ASP A 39 -1.01 2.63 10.54
N LEU A 40 -0.34 2.41 9.40
CA LEU A 40 -0.90 2.69 8.08
C LEU A 40 -2.05 1.72 7.73
N GLU A 41 -1.92 0.44 8.06
CA GLU A 41 -2.99 -0.55 7.95
C GLU A 41 -4.23 -0.10 8.72
N ALA A 42 -4.08 0.27 9.99
CA ALA A 42 -5.20 0.73 10.82
C ALA A 42 -5.79 2.07 10.34
N LYS A 43 -4.96 2.98 9.82
CA LYS A 43 -5.40 4.32 9.39
C LYS A 43 -6.10 4.32 8.03
N TYR A 44 -5.63 3.50 7.10
CA TYR A 44 -6.10 3.50 5.71
C TYR A 44 -6.95 2.28 5.36
N ASP A 45 -7.17 1.36 6.31
CA ASP A 45 -7.89 0.09 6.12
C ASP A 45 -7.34 -0.72 4.94
N ILE A 46 -6.01 -0.87 4.92
CA ILE A 46 -5.28 -1.58 3.86
C ILE A 46 -4.52 -2.77 4.44
N ALA A 47 -4.33 -3.81 3.62
CA ALA A 47 -3.47 -4.93 3.99
C ALA A 47 -2.06 -4.45 4.40
N ASN A 48 -1.49 -5.05 5.45
CA ASN A 48 -0.14 -4.73 5.94
C ASN A 48 0.93 -4.76 4.83
N MET A 49 0.82 -5.69 3.89
CA MET A 49 1.74 -5.80 2.74
C MET A 49 1.64 -4.58 1.81
N THR A 50 0.45 -4.05 1.59
CA THR A 50 0.22 -2.82 0.83
C THR A 50 0.83 -1.61 1.54
N ALA A 51 0.69 -1.51 2.86
CA ALA A 51 1.35 -0.48 3.66
C ALA A 51 2.88 -0.57 3.60
N ARG A 52 3.44 -1.79 3.64
CA ARG A 52 4.88 -2.03 3.47
C ARG A 52 5.37 -1.62 2.08
N SER A 53 4.57 -1.87 1.04
CA SER A 53 4.87 -1.42 -0.33
C SER A 53 4.89 0.10 -0.43
N ALA A 54 3.95 0.81 0.19
CA ALA A 54 3.95 2.28 0.21
C ALA A 54 5.21 2.85 0.89
N LEU A 55 5.60 2.28 2.05
CA LEU A 55 6.84 2.66 2.74
C LEU A 55 8.09 2.31 1.93
N ARG A 56 8.05 1.25 1.11
CA ARG A 56 9.15 0.90 0.20
C ARG A 56 9.32 1.97 -0.88
N VAL A 57 8.24 2.40 -1.52
CA VAL A 57 8.28 3.49 -2.52
C VAL A 57 8.93 4.74 -1.95
N LEU A 58 8.50 5.19 -0.76
CA LEU A 58 9.09 6.37 -0.11
C LEU A 58 10.58 6.20 0.22
N ARG A 59 11.02 4.98 0.52
CA ARG A 59 12.44 4.67 0.77
C ARG A 59 13.23 4.72 -0.53
N ASP A 60 12.67 4.17 -1.60
CA ASP A 60 13.27 4.16 -2.93
C ASP A 60 13.35 5.59 -3.50
N ASP A 61 12.39 6.46 -3.16
CA ASP A 61 12.42 7.91 -3.45
C ASP A 61 13.44 8.70 -2.60
N GLY A 62 14.09 8.05 -1.62
CA GLY A 62 15.05 8.70 -0.72
C GLY A 62 14.40 9.66 0.29
N LEU A 63 13.09 9.57 0.52
CA LEU A 63 12.38 10.42 1.48
C LEU A 63 12.44 9.87 2.91
N ILE A 64 12.58 8.55 3.06
CA ILE A 64 12.63 7.88 4.35
C ILE A 64 13.75 6.84 4.41
N TYR A 65 14.22 6.53 5.62
CA TYR A 65 15.17 5.44 5.88
C TYR A 65 14.67 4.54 7.02
N SER A 66 15.06 3.26 6.98
CA SER A 66 14.69 2.27 8.01
C SER A 66 15.81 2.13 9.03
N THR A 67 15.46 2.25 10.32
CA THR A 67 16.36 1.89 11.42
C THR A 67 15.89 0.57 12.05
N PRO A 68 16.72 -0.50 12.03
CA PRO A 68 16.36 -1.79 12.62
C PRO A 68 15.89 -1.64 14.08
N GLY A 69 14.75 -2.24 14.40
CA GLY A 69 14.15 -2.20 15.75
C GLY A 69 13.54 -0.85 16.16
N ARG A 70 13.68 0.23 15.37
CA ARG A 70 13.17 1.57 15.73
C ARG A 70 12.10 2.10 14.77
N GLY A 71 12.05 1.62 13.54
CA GLY A 71 11.03 1.99 12.55
C GLY A 71 11.59 2.76 11.36
N ASN A 72 10.72 3.50 10.65
CA ASN A 72 11.11 4.33 9.51
C ASN A 72 11.13 5.81 9.93
N PHE A 73 12.07 6.57 9.38
CA PHE A 73 12.29 7.98 9.72
C PHE A 73 12.44 8.79 8.44
N VAL A 74 12.02 10.05 8.45
CA VAL A 74 12.19 10.97 7.32
C VAL A 74 13.66 11.36 7.19
N VAL A 75 14.19 11.37 5.97
CA VAL A 75 15.56 11.80 5.67
C VAL A 75 15.74 13.29 5.97
N ASP A 76 16.88 13.64 6.56
CA ASP A 76 17.28 15.01 6.87
C ASP A 76 18.72 15.25 6.36
N PRO A 77 18.96 16.18 5.43
CA PRO A 77 17.99 17.08 4.78
C PRO A 77 17.13 16.36 3.71
N LEU A 78 15.89 16.81 3.54
CA LEU A 78 14.98 16.26 2.54
C LEU A 78 15.54 16.53 1.12
N PRO A 79 15.58 15.54 0.21
CA PRO A 79 16.04 15.76 -1.16
C PRO A 79 15.13 16.76 -1.90
N PRO A 80 15.61 17.52 -2.89
CA PRO A 80 14.77 18.42 -3.69
C PRO A 80 13.61 17.65 -4.34
N GLU A 81 12.48 18.31 -4.62
CA GLU A 81 11.39 17.64 -5.36
C GLU A 81 11.92 17.22 -6.75
N PRO A 82 11.66 15.98 -7.19
CA PRO A 82 11.88 15.64 -8.59
C PRO A 82 10.97 16.54 -9.44
N ASP A 83 11.52 17.14 -10.49
CA ASP A 83 10.81 18.06 -11.38
C ASP A 83 9.59 17.37 -11.99
N LYS A 84 8.39 17.77 -11.54
CA LYS A 84 7.10 17.15 -11.90
C LYS A 84 6.66 17.44 -13.34
N THR A 85 7.47 18.16 -14.12
CA THR A 85 7.21 18.48 -15.54
C THR A 85 7.39 17.26 -16.45
N GLN A 86 8.05 16.19 -15.97
CA GLN A 86 8.08 14.90 -16.66
C GLN A 86 7.01 13.99 -16.05
N GLY A 87 5.79 14.08 -16.57
CA GLY A 87 4.77 13.06 -16.32
C GLY A 87 5.33 11.68 -16.68
N ALA A 88 5.10 10.71 -15.80
CA ALA A 88 5.36 9.29 -16.04
C ALA A 88 6.76 8.97 -16.57
N VAL A 89 7.79 9.12 -15.73
CA VAL A 89 9.02 8.34 -15.91
C VAL A 89 9.25 7.56 -14.63
N GLU A 90 8.83 6.30 -14.67
CA GLU A 90 9.31 5.28 -13.75
C GLU A 90 10.85 5.34 -13.78
N PRO A 91 11.57 5.28 -12.64
CA PRO A 91 13.01 5.13 -12.70
C PRO A 91 13.34 3.74 -13.25
N GLU A 92 13.43 3.66 -14.58
CA GLU A 92 14.07 2.59 -15.35
C GLU A 92 15.56 2.57 -15.01
N GLY A 93 15.88 2.00 -13.85
CA GLY A 93 17.21 2.13 -13.26
C GLY A 93 17.60 0.95 -12.38
N GLN A 94 17.39 -0.29 -12.86
CA GLN A 94 18.11 -1.52 -12.48
C GLN A 94 17.77 -2.08 -11.07
N ARG A 95 17.17 -3.27 -10.85
CA ARG A 95 17.14 -4.56 -11.56
C ARG A 95 15.92 -5.39 -11.11
N GLN A 96 15.18 -5.89 -12.11
CA GLN A 96 14.39 -7.14 -12.21
C GLN A 96 13.98 -7.87 -10.92
N MET A 97 12.69 -7.80 -10.59
CA MET A 97 11.94 -8.98 -10.18
C MET A 97 11.17 -9.43 -11.43
N PRO A 98 11.16 -10.72 -11.82
CA PRO A 98 10.53 -11.15 -13.06
C PRO A 98 9.03 -10.84 -13.02
N SER A 99 8.52 -10.19 -14.08
CA SER A 99 7.11 -9.78 -14.21
C SER A 99 6.11 -10.92 -14.01
N ALA A 100 6.52 -12.16 -14.30
CA ALA A 100 5.74 -13.36 -14.05
C ALA A 100 5.50 -13.62 -12.55
N GLU A 101 6.50 -13.39 -11.69
CA GLU A 101 6.41 -13.63 -10.26
C GLU A 101 5.54 -12.57 -9.56
N TYR A 102 5.52 -11.33 -10.05
CA TYR A 102 4.58 -10.30 -9.60
C TYR A 102 3.13 -10.60 -10.01
N LEU A 103 2.91 -11.07 -11.24
CA LEU A 103 1.58 -11.46 -11.71
C LEU A 103 1.07 -12.69 -10.95
N GLU A 104 1.96 -13.64 -10.66
CA GLU A 104 1.65 -14.82 -9.86
C GLU A 104 1.37 -14.47 -8.40
N LEU A 105 2.15 -13.57 -7.80
CA LEU A 105 1.91 -13.10 -6.44
C LEU A 105 0.62 -12.27 -6.33
N SER A 106 0.32 -11.42 -7.33
CA SER A 106 -0.94 -10.68 -7.41
C SER A 106 -2.13 -11.62 -7.59
N GLY A 107 -2.05 -12.59 -8.51
CA GLY A 107 -3.12 -13.57 -8.71
C GLY A 107 -3.35 -14.47 -7.49
N ARG A 108 -2.28 -14.78 -6.74
CA ARG A 108 -2.40 -15.48 -5.44
C ARG A 108 -3.09 -14.61 -4.38
N LEU A 109 -2.89 -13.30 -4.41
CA LEU A 109 -3.61 -12.37 -3.53
C LEU A 109 -5.08 -12.26 -3.93
N ASP A 110 -5.39 -12.15 -5.22
CA ASP A 110 -6.78 -12.13 -5.72
C ASP A 110 -7.53 -13.42 -5.33
N ALA A 111 -6.87 -14.57 -5.49
CA ALA A 111 -7.41 -15.86 -5.08
C ALA A 111 -7.57 -15.99 -3.55
N LEU A 112 -6.73 -15.32 -2.77
CA LEU A 112 -6.86 -15.30 -1.31
C LEU A 112 -8.02 -14.41 -0.87
N THR A 113 -8.19 -13.25 -1.52
CA THR A 113 -9.32 -12.34 -1.31
C THR A 113 -10.65 -13.05 -1.60
N ALA A 114 -10.76 -13.74 -2.74
CA ALA A 114 -11.97 -14.50 -3.07
C ALA A 114 -12.30 -15.59 -2.03
N LYS A 115 -11.28 -16.26 -1.47
CA LYS A 115 -11.47 -17.25 -0.39
C LYS A 115 -11.92 -16.61 0.92
N VAL A 116 -11.50 -15.38 1.21
CA VAL A 116 -11.98 -14.62 2.37
C VAL A 116 -13.45 -14.28 2.19
N ASP A 117 -13.85 -13.85 0.99
CA ASP A 117 -15.25 -13.55 0.68
C ASP A 117 -16.15 -14.79 0.81
N ASP A 118 -15.70 -15.94 0.29
CA ASP A 118 -16.41 -17.22 0.44
C ASP A 118 -16.55 -17.63 1.92
N LEU A 119 -15.48 -17.47 2.70
CA LEU A 119 -15.51 -17.78 4.13
C LEU A 119 -16.49 -16.87 4.88
N MET A 120 -16.49 -15.57 4.55
CA MET A 120 -17.42 -14.61 5.12
C MET A 120 -18.88 -14.93 4.76
N GLY A 121 -19.15 -15.35 3.53
CA GLY A 121 -20.47 -15.83 3.11
C GLY A 121 -20.90 -17.07 3.89
N PHE A 122 -19.99 -18.01 4.12
CA PHE A 122 -20.28 -19.20 4.90
C PHE A 122 -20.59 -18.87 6.37
N LEU A 123 -19.84 -17.95 6.98
CA LEU A 123 -20.09 -17.48 8.34
C LEU A 123 -21.46 -16.80 8.47
N GLN A 124 -21.88 -16.01 7.47
CA GLN A 124 -23.22 -15.41 7.42
C GLN A 124 -24.34 -16.47 7.29
N GLN A 125 -24.10 -17.53 6.51
CA GLN A 125 -25.06 -18.61 6.34
C GLN A 125 -25.21 -19.46 7.61
N LEU A 126 -24.12 -19.72 8.33
CA LEU A 126 -24.15 -20.37 9.64
C LEU A 126 -24.90 -19.54 10.68
N ALA A 127 -24.64 -18.23 10.74
CA ALA A 127 -25.38 -17.33 11.61
C ALA A 127 -26.90 -17.39 11.33
N SER A 128 -27.28 -17.34 10.05
CA SER A 128 -28.68 -17.44 9.59
C SER A 128 -29.34 -18.80 9.90
N PHE A 129 -28.55 -19.88 9.91
CA PHE A 129 -29.04 -21.22 10.25
C PHE A 129 -29.35 -21.34 11.75
N THR A 130 -28.51 -20.75 12.60
CA THR A 130 -28.75 -20.73 14.06
C THR A 130 -29.98 -19.89 14.45
N GLU A 131 -30.32 -18.85 13.69
CA GLU A 131 -31.56 -18.08 13.93
C GLU A 131 -32.84 -18.87 13.57
N ARG A 132 -32.80 -19.71 12.53
CA ARG A 132 -33.97 -20.52 12.13
C ARG A 132 -34.26 -21.67 13.10
N GLN A 133 -33.24 -22.25 13.74
CA GLN A 133 -33.40 -23.31 14.75
C GLN A 133 -33.98 -22.80 16.08
N LYS A 134 -33.90 -21.49 16.35
CA LYS A 134 -34.45 -20.86 17.59
C LYS A 134 -35.93 -20.48 17.51
N LYS A 135 -36.57 -20.63 16.33
CA LYS A 135 -37.96 -20.20 16.07
C LYS A 135 -38.93 -21.37 15.87
N SER A 136 -38.52 -22.60 16.20
CA SER A 136 -39.35 -23.81 16.20
C SER A 136 -39.50 -24.38 17.60
#